data_AF-A0A538JLE1-F1
#
_entry.id   AF-A0A538JLE1-F1
#
_cell.length_a   1.000
_cell.length_b   1.000
_cell.length_c   1.000
_cell.angle_alpha   90.00
_cell.angle_beta   90.00
_cell.angle_gamma   90.00
#
_symmetry.space_group_name_H-M   'P 1'
#
loop_
_entity.id
_entity.type
_entity.pdbx_description
1 polymer ?
#
loop_
_entity_poly.entity_id
_entity_poly.type
_entity_poly.pdbx_seq_one_letter_code
_entity_poly.pdbx_strand_id
1 'polypeptide(L)'
;MSCRNCGGEFSAERAELGYDYCTKPECVEACLEPLNVVAVSVNKAADQYVLREHLRLPKHITESSIDAGPGSLGLRFRKPTTPRRPRSTSDAIAELERELETQLAGEHDPARRRKLVNDHNAKLRRLNIRYRRIAQRRP
;
A
#
# COMPACT_ATOMS: atom_id res chain seq x y z
N MET A 1 45.10 16.50 -12.08
CA MET A 1 44.92 16.23 -10.63
C MET A 1 45.10 14.74 -10.38
N SER A 2 45.45 14.30 -9.16
CA SER A 2 45.73 12.89 -8.83
C SER A 2 44.64 12.26 -7.96
N CYS A 3 44.20 11.07 -8.33
CA CYS A 3 43.16 10.32 -7.61
C CYS A 3 43.65 9.90 -6.21
N ARG A 4 42.86 10.19 -5.16
CA ARG A 4 43.16 9.75 -3.79
C ARG A 4 43.33 8.23 -3.65
N ASN A 5 42.57 7.45 -4.42
CA ASN A 5 42.56 5.99 -4.29
C ASN A 5 43.71 5.30 -5.03
N CYS A 6 43.86 5.60 -6.33
CA CYS A 6 44.82 4.87 -7.19
C CYS A 6 46.00 5.72 -7.67
N GLY A 7 46.07 7.01 -7.29
CA GLY A 7 47.11 7.94 -7.73
C GLY A 7 47.03 8.36 -9.21
N GLY A 8 46.17 7.73 -10.00
CA GLY A 8 46.02 8.03 -11.43
C GLY A 8 45.51 9.44 -11.71
N GLU A 9 45.87 9.99 -12.87
CA GLU A 9 45.44 11.31 -13.28
C GLU A 9 43.94 11.36 -13.60
N PHE A 10 43.31 12.48 -13.25
CA PHE A 10 41.94 12.80 -13.63
C PHE A 10 41.78 14.29 -14.00
N SER A 11 40.68 14.59 -14.70
CA SER A 11 40.41 15.91 -15.31
C SER A 11 40.24 17.01 -14.27
N ALA A 12 40.65 18.24 -14.64
CA ALA A 12 40.46 19.43 -13.80
C ALA A 12 38.99 19.74 -13.56
N GLU A 13 38.13 19.57 -14.58
CA GLU A 13 36.67 19.73 -14.48
C GLU A 13 36.06 18.88 -13.35
N ARG A 14 36.53 17.65 -13.14
CA ARG A 14 36.07 16.82 -12.03
C ARG A 14 36.50 17.36 -10.67
N ALA A 15 37.69 17.96 -10.58
CA ALA A 15 38.15 18.59 -9.35
C ALA A 15 37.34 19.86 -9.04
N GLU A 16 36.95 20.62 -10.07
CA GLU A 16 36.04 21.77 -9.94
C GLU A 16 34.65 21.36 -9.44
N LEU A 17 34.17 20.17 -9.84
CA LEU A 17 32.95 19.56 -9.32
C LEU A 17 33.09 19.00 -7.89
N GLY A 18 34.28 19.11 -7.26
CA GLY A 18 34.54 18.69 -5.89
C GLY A 18 34.94 17.22 -5.72
N TYR A 19 35.22 16.49 -6.81
CA TYR A 19 35.69 15.11 -6.72
C TYR A 19 37.22 15.03 -6.52
N ASP A 20 37.66 14.17 -5.60
CA ASP A 20 39.07 13.88 -5.31
C ASP A 20 39.55 12.51 -5.85
N TYR A 21 38.72 11.82 -6.63
CA TYR A 21 39.01 10.51 -7.23
C TYR A 21 38.58 10.40 -8.71
N CYS A 22 39.21 9.46 -9.44
CA CYS A 22 38.96 9.19 -10.85
C CYS A 22 37.71 8.31 -11.08
N THR A 23 37.26 8.19 -12.33
CA THR A 23 36.05 7.44 -12.71
C THR A 23 36.26 5.94 -12.94
N LYS A 24 37.45 5.41 -12.62
CA LYS A 24 37.71 3.97 -12.72
C LYS A 24 36.76 3.21 -11.77
N PRO A 25 36.19 2.06 -12.21
CA PRO A 25 35.15 1.36 -11.43
C PRO A 25 35.64 1.00 -10.02
N GLU A 26 36.86 0.51 -9.89
CA GLU A 26 37.49 0.18 -8.59
C GLU A 26 37.57 1.39 -7.65
N CYS A 27 37.81 2.59 -8.20
CA CYS A 27 37.88 3.82 -7.41
C CYS A 27 36.50 4.36 -7.06
N VAL A 28 35.53 4.22 -7.96
CA VAL A 28 34.15 4.58 -7.70
C VAL A 28 33.59 3.69 -6.60
N GLU A 29 33.74 2.37 -6.68
CA GLU A 29 33.24 1.46 -5.64
C GLU A 29 33.90 1.70 -4.27
N ALA A 30 35.20 2.01 -4.25
CA ALA A 30 35.92 2.26 -3.00
C ALA A 30 35.65 3.64 -2.38
N CYS A 31 35.44 4.67 -3.19
CA CYS A 31 35.32 6.06 -2.72
C CYS A 31 33.90 6.62 -2.74
N LEU A 32 32.95 5.97 -3.43
CA LEU A 32 31.57 6.41 -3.45
C LEU A 32 30.94 6.15 -2.07
N GLU A 33 30.66 7.21 -1.34
CA GLU A 33 29.88 7.13 -0.11
C GLU A 33 28.39 7.08 -0.45
N PRO A 34 27.67 5.99 -0.10
CA PRO A 34 26.25 5.89 -0.39
C PRO A 34 25.44 6.87 0.46
N LEU A 35 24.51 7.59 -0.17
CA LEU A 35 23.54 8.43 0.51
C LEU A 35 22.60 7.58 1.37
N ASN A 36 22.80 7.62 2.69
CA ASN A 36 21.92 6.96 3.64
C ASN A 36 20.71 7.85 3.94
N VAL A 37 19.60 7.60 3.24
CA VAL A 37 18.36 8.39 3.34
C VAL A 37 17.30 7.62 4.13
N VAL A 38 16.53 8.32 4.95
CA VAL A 38 15.38 7.80 5.70
C VAL A 38 14.11 8.48 5.17
N ALA A 39 13.10 7.68 4.87
CA ALA A 39 11.76 8.17 4.55
C ALA A 39 10.98 8.46 5.85
N VAL A 40 10.49 9.68 5.98
CA VAL A 40 9.68 10.18 7.08
C VAL A 40 8.27 10.44 6.56
N SER A 41 7.36 9.53 6.88
CA SER A 41 5.96 9.65 6.47
C SER A 41 5.24 10.68 7.32
N VAL A 42 5.01 11.89 6.79
CA VAL A 42 4.26 12.96 7.48
C VAL A 42 2.77 12.94 7.15
N ASN A 43 2.37 12.47 5.96
CA ASN A 43 0.97 12.31 5.54
C ASN A 43 0.85 11.16 4.52
N LYS A 44 -0.39 10.68 4.27
CA LYS A 44 -0.70 9.50 3.43
C LYS A 44 -0.06 9.48 2.03
N ALA A 45 0.33 10.63 1.48
CA ALA A 45 0.90 10.74 0.14
C ALA A 45 2.11 11.68 0.07
N ALA A 46 2.71 12.04 1.21
CA ALA A 46 3.81 12.98 1.26
C ALA A 46 4.89 12.47 2.21
N ASP A 47 5.68 11.51 1.74
CA ASP A 47 6.90 11.11 2.42
C ASP A 47 7.97 12.19 2.21
N GLN A 48 8.62 12.59 3.29
CA GLN A 48 9.79 13.45 3.26
C GLN A 48 11.05 12.60 3.40
N TYR A 49 12.12 12.98 2.72
CA TYR A 49 13.38 12.24 2.77
C TYR A 49 14.41 13.07 3.51
N VAL A 50 15.05 12.47 4.52
CA VAL A 50 16.06 13.13 5.34
C VAL A 50 17.31 12.26 5.38
N LEU A 51 18.49 12.88 5.40
CA LEU A 51 19.74 12.15 5.62
C LEU A 51 19.74 11.52 7.02
N ARG A 52 20.12 10.25 7.08
CA ARG A 52 20.12 9.46 8.31
C ARG A 52 20.98 10.09 9.40
N GLU A 53 22.09 10.73 9.05
CA GLU A 53 23.00 11.41 10.00
C GLU A 53 22.34 12.57 10.76
N HIS A 54 21.30 13.18 10.19
CA HIS A 54 20.51 14.22 10.87
C HIS A 54 19.48 13.62 11.84
N LEU A 55 19.26 12.30 11.79
CA LEU A 55 18.33 11.59 12.65
C LEU A 55 19.10 10.77 13.69
N ARG A 56 18.73 10.92 14.97
CA ARG A 56 19.30 10.10 16.06
C ARG A 56 18.67 8.71 16.11
N LEU A 57 18.79 7.94 15.02
CA LEU A 57 18.21 6.61 14.87
C LEU A 57 19.28 5.52 15.00
N PRO A 58 18.99 4.37 15.66
CA PRO A 58 19.91 3.24 15.69
C PRO A 58 20.10 2.62 14.29
N LYS A 59 21.20 1.89 14.08
CA LYS A 59 21.56 1.29 12.77
C LYS A 59 20.49 0.31 12.27
N HIS A 60 19.87 -0.40 13.20
CA HIS A 60 18.79 -1.33 12.94
C HIS A 60 17.58 -0.89 13.77
N ILE A 61 16.47 -0.61 13.10
CA ILE A 61 15.17 -0.38 13.74
C ILE A 61 14.37 -1.65 13.52
N THR A 62 14.26 -2.47 14.55
CA THR A 62 13.46 -3.71 14.52
C THR A 62 12.03 -3.49 15.00
N GLU A 63 11.74 -2.32 15.56
CA GLU A 63 10.50 -2.04 16.26
C GLU A 63 9.88 -0.75 15.76
N SER A 64 8.58 -0.79 15.48
CA SER A 64 7.77 0.41 15.25
C SER A 64 7.15 0.84 16.57
N SER A 65 7.55 2.01 17.05
CA SER A 65 6.91 2.67 18.19
C SER A 65 5.99 3.77 17.66
N ILE A 66 4.79 3.88 18.23
CA ILE A 66 3.90 5.01 18.01
C ILE A 66 4.02 5.87 19.25
N ASP A 67 4.54 7.08 19.12
CA ASP A 67 4.53 8.05 20.22
C ASP A 67 3.08 8.41 20.54
N ALA A 68 2.55 7.78 21.58
CA ALA A 68 1.32 8.19 22.24
C ALA A 68 1.60 9.46 23.08
N GLY A 69 2.05 10.52 22.41
CA GLY A 69 2.24 11.82 23.05
C GLY A 69 0.92 12.34 23.62
N PRO A 70 0.97 13.29 24.58
CA PRO A 70 -0.22 13.89 25.21
C PRO A 70 -1.12 14.68 24.23
N GLY A 71 -0.74 14.75 22.94
CA GLY A 71 -1.51 15.32 21.83
C GLY A 71 -2.15 14.30 20.88
N SER A 72 -2.21 13.00 21.22
CA SER A 72 -3.14 12.13 20.49
C SER A 72 -4.53 12.75 20.62
N LEU A 73 -5.20 13.03 19.51
CA LEU A 73 -6.52 13.70 19.45
C LEU A 73 -7.65 12.82 20.04
N GLY A 74 -7.42 12.15 21.17
CA GLY A 74 -8.29 11.13 21.74
C GLY A 74 -8.37 9.85 20.91
N LEU A 75 -7.57 9.72 19.84
CA LEU A 75 -7.61 8.59 18.94
C LEU A 75 -6.85 7.41 19.54
N ARG A 76 -7.55 6.56 20.27
CA ARG A 76 -7.02 5.25 20.69
C ARG A 76 -6.65 4.46 19.44
N PHE A 77 -5.38 4.07 19.33
CA PHE A 77 -4.93 3.13 18.31
C PHE A 77 -5.75 1.84 18.43
N ARG A 78 -6.69 1.63 17.52
CA ARG A 78 -7.37 0.35 17.39
C ARG A 78 -6.41 -0.57 16.67
N LYS A 79 -5.99 -1.66 17.33
CA LYS A 79 -5.35 -2.77 16.61
C LYS A 79 -6.20 -3.08 15.38
N PRO A 80 -5.62 -3.16 14.17
CA PRO A 80 -6.38 -3.55 13.01
C PRO A 80 -6.99 -4.92 13.32
N THR A 81 -8.31 -4.97 13.46
CA THR A 81 -9.04 -6.25 13.46
C THR A 81 -8.58 -6.99 12.23
N THR A 82 -8.20 -8.26 12.38
CA THR A 82 -7.90 -9.14 11.25
C THR A 82 -8.95 -8.91 10.17
N PRO A 83 -8.55 -8.51 8.94
CA PRO A 83 -9.53 -8.20 7.92
C PRO A 83 -10.33 -9.48 7.69
N ARG A 84 -11.61 -9.47 8.08
CA ARG A 84 -12.53 -10.49 7.62
C ARG A 84 -12.44 -10.45 6.10
N ARG A 85 -12.03 -11.57 5.49
CA ARG A 85 -11.94 -11.67 4.04
C ARG A 85 -13.28 -11.16 3.47
N PRO A 86 -13.29 -10.12 2.62
CA PRO A 86 -14.53 -9.62 2.07
C PRO A 86 -15.20 -10.79 1.35
N ARG A 87 -16.47 -11.06 1.65
CA ARG A 87 -17.25 -12.13 1.00
C ARG A 87 -17.11 -11.96 -0.51
N SER A 88 -16.75 -13.03 -1.21
CA SER A 88 -16.69 -12.97 -2.67
C SER A 88 -18.11 -12.81 -3.23
N THR A 89 -18.23 -12.32 -4.46
CA THR A 89 -19.51 -12.24 -5.17
C THR A 89 -20.18 -13.60 -5.28
N SER A 90 -19.39 -14.63 -5.59
CA SER A 90 -19.84 -16.00 -5.68
C SER A 90 -20.43 -16.48 -4.35
N ASP A 91 -19.79 -16.16 -3.22
CA ASP A 91 -20.32 -16.55 -1.90
C ASP A 91 -21.66 -15.87 -1.61
N ALA A 92 -21.80 -14.60 -1.97
CA ALA A 92 -23.04 -13.85 -1.79
C ALA A 92 -24.17 -14.34 -2.72
N ILE A 93 -23.84 -14.77 -3.95
CA ILE A 93 -24.80 -15.36 -4.89
C ILE A 93 -25.29 -16.71 -4.35
N ALA A 94 -24.38 -17.59 -3.92
CA ALA A 94 -24.71 -18.90 -3.38
C ALA A 94 -25.58 -18.82 -2.09
N GLU A 95 -25.42 -17.77 -1.29
CA GLU A 95 -26.30 -17.50 -0.13
C GLU A 95 -27.71 -17.12 -0.57
N LEU A 96 -27.84 -16.23 -1.55
CA LEU A 96 -29.15 -15.80 -2.09
C LEU A 96 -29.89 -16.91 -2.83
N GLU A 97 -29.17 -17.83 -3.47
CA GLU A 97 -29.73 -19.02 -4.11
C GLU A 97 -30.32 -19.96 -3.06
N ARG A 98 -29.58 -20.26 -1.98
CA ARG A 98 -30.08 -21.06 -0.85
C ARG A 98 -31.30 -20.44 -0.17
N GLU A 99 -31.31 -19.12 -0.01
CA GLU A 99 -32.49 -18.39 0.49
C GLU A 99 -33.71 -18.61 -0.41
N LEU A 100 -33.54 -18.49 -1.73
CA LEU A 100 -34.61 -18.67 -2.70
C LEU A 100 -35.12 -20.12 -2.70
N GLU A 101 -34.22 -21.10 -2.67
CA GLU A 101 -34.57 -22.52 -2.58
C GLU A 101 -35.39 -22.83 -1.33
N THR A 102 -34.97 -22.30 -0.18
CA THR A 102 -35.69 -22.46 1.09
C THR A 102 -37.09 -21.84 1.02
N GLN A 103 -37.23 -20.68 0.39
CA GLN A 103 -38.53 -20.00 0.23
C GLN A 103 -39.44 -20.72 -0.78
N LEU A 104 -38.87 -21.31 -1.83
CA LEU A 104 -39.63 -22.06 -2.84
C LEU A 104 -40.03 -23.46 -2.37
N ALA A 105 -39.34 -24.05 -1.39
CA ALA A 105 -39.62 -25.38 -0.88
C ALA A 105 -41.00 -25.47 -0.18
N GLY A 106 -41.46 -24.39 0.44
CA GLY A 106 -42.75 -24.33 1.15
C GLY A 106 -43.90 -23.64 0.40
N GLU A 107 -43.65 -23.12 -0.81
CA GLU A 107 -44.61 -22.27 -1.53
C GLU A 107 -45.09 -22.94 -2.81
N HIS A 108 -46.38 -23.30 -2.86
CA HIS A 108 -46.99 -24.00 -3.99
C HIS A 108 -47.82 -23.08 -4.90
N ASP A 109 -48.13 -21.86 -4.47
CA ASP A 109 -48.88 -20.90 -5.28
C ASP A 109 -48.02 -20.34 -6.44
N PRO A 110 -48.42 -20.51 -7.72
CA PRO A 110 -47.65 -20.04 -8.87
C PRO A 110 -47.43 -18.53 -8.87
N ALA A 111 -48.35 -17.72 -8.34
CA ALA A 111 -48.20 -16.27 -8.31
C ALA A 111 -47.12 -15.84 -7.30
N ARG A 112 -47.11 -16.47 -6.13
CA ARG A 112 -46.11 -16.22 -5.08
C ARG A 112 -44.73 -16.71 -5.48
N ARG A 113 -44.62 -17.88 -6.12
CA ARG A 113 -43.34 -18.39 -6.67
C ARG A 113 -42.72 -17.41 -7.66
N ARG A 114 -43.52 -16.87 -8.61
CA ARG A 114 -43.05 -15.84 -9.56
C ARG A 114 -42.55 -14.58 -8.87
N LYS A 115 -43.23 -14.15 -7.80
CA LYS A 115 -42.80 -13.00 -6.99
C LYS A 115 -41.45 -13.24 -6.33
N LEU A 116 -41.25 -14.39 -5.68
CA LEU A 116 -39.98 -14.76 -5.04
C LEU A 116 -38.80 -14.76 -6.04
N VAL A 117 -39.01 -15.32 -7.23
CA VAL A 117 -38.01 -15.31 -8.31
C VAL A 117 -37.69 -13.88 -8.78
N ASN A 118 -38.72 -13.03 -8.93
CA ASN A 118 -38.52 -11.62 -9.32
C ASN A 118 -37.75 -10.83 -8.26
N ASP A 119 -38.06 -11.04 -6.98
CA ASP A 119 -37.38 -10.40 -5.86
C ASP A 119 -35.91 -10.85 -5.76
N HIS A 120 -35.63 -12.14 -5.95
CA HIS A 120 -34.27 -12.66 -6.05
C HIS A 120 -33.50 -12.03 -7.23
N ASN A 121 -34.11 -11.98 -8.42
CA ASN A 121 -33.51 -11.33 -9.60
C ASN A 121 -33.21 -9.85 -9.36
N ALA A 122 -34.07 -9.14 -8.61
CA ALA A 122 -33.83 -7.75 -8.23
C ALA A 122 -32.62 -7.62 -7.27
N LYS A 123 -32.45 -8.54 -6.31
CA LYS A 123 -31.27 -8.60 -5.43
C LYS A 123 -29.99 -8.86 -6.24
N LEU A 124 -29.99 -9.80 -7.17
CA LEU A 124 -28.85 -10.08 -8.05
C LEU A 124 -28.46 -8.87 -8.91
N ARG A 125 -29.45 -8.14 -9.46
CA ARG A 125 -29.19 -6.90 -10.22
C ARG A 125 -28.54 -5.83 -9.36
N ARG A 126 -28.93 -5.67 -8.10
CA ARG A 126 -28.31 -4.69 -7.17
C ARG A 126 -26.85 -5.05 -6.86
N LEU A 127 -26.54 -6.33 -6.67
CA LEU A 127 -25.16 -6.81 -6.51
C LEU A 127 -24.31 -6.49 -7.75
N ASN A 128 -24.82 -6.77 -8.95
CA ASN A 128 -24.13 -6.48 -10.21
C ASN A 128 -23.99 -4.98 -10.53
N ILE A 129 -25.00 -4.15 -10.20
CA ILE A 129 -24.92 -2.68 -10.39
C ILE A 129 -23.79 -2.08 -9.53
N ARG A 130 -23.49 -2.68 -8.37
CA ARG A 130 -22.35 -2.27 -7.53
C ARG A 130 -21.02 -2.43 -8.27
N TYR A 131 -20.88 -3.44 -9.14
CA TYR A 131 -19.70 -3.64 -9.99
C TYR A 131 -19.62 -2.66 -11.16
N ARG A 132 -20.74 -2.34 -11.83
CA ARG A 132 -20.75 -1.31 -12.90
C ARG A 132 -20.31 0.05 -12.38
N ARG A 133 -20.78 0.46 -11.20
CA ARG A 133 -20.39 1.74 -10.59
C ARG A 133 -18.94 1.78 -10.10
N ILE A 134 -18.35 0.64 -9.73
CA ILE A 134 -16.93 0.55 -9.34
C ILE A 134 -16.03 0.58 -10.59
N ALA A 135 -16.42 -0.10 -11.67
CA ALA A 135 -15.70 -0.07 -12.95
C ALA A 135 -15.71 1.33 -13.60
N GLN A 136 -16.81 2.07 -13.49
CA GLN A 136 -16.95 3.45 -13.98
C GLN A 136 -16.18 4.50 -13.14
N ARG A 137 -15.57 4.12 -12.02
CA ARG A 137 -14.81 5.02 -11.12
C ARG A 137 -13.30 4.80 -11.16
N ARG A 138 -12.80 3.92 -12.01
CA ARG A 138 -11.38 3.85 -12.35
C ARG A 138 -11.12 4.79 -13.54
N PRO A 139 -10.10 5.67 -13.48
CA PRO A 139 -9.69 6.48 -14.62
C PRO A 139 -9.21 5.61 -15.78
#